data_AF-A0A955DVB9-F1
#
_entry.id   AF-A0A955DVB9-F1
#
_cell.length_a   1.000
_cell.length_b   1.000
_cell.length_c   1.000
_cell.angle_alpha   90.00
_cell.angle_beta   90.00
_cell.angle_gamma   90.00
#
_symmetry.space_group_name_H-M   'P 1'
#
loop_
_entity.id
_entity.type
_entity.pdbx_description
1 polymer ?
#
loop_
_entity_poly.entity_id
_entity_poly.type
_entity_poly.pdbx_seq_one_letter_code
_entity_poly.pdbx_strand_id
1 'polypeptide(L)'
;MIMRNSAKFGFVLILVLGLAACGGAGMVGGMLQNAGLTSGGEEHSITMESMFPSLDQTQRASLDPFGESTGVTYNTYGVSDVDTFVESASCFYANVTVMQSVVTAVDSMVTDPQFNVAGFNDARSVLEVGQGIQGSLGDASALISSGQSIVTNIPSIAAGDPLLVPALTDEVQTALGRLNDSQEMLRSLGPQLMNLASQVTN
;
A
#
# COMPACT_ATOMS: atom_id res chain seq x y z
N MET A 1 -17.78 45.83 -2.61
CA MET A 1 -18.34 44.93 -1.58
C MET A 1 -18.00 43.50 -2.03
N ILE A 2 -16.97 42.93 -1.42
CA ILE A 2 -16.37 41.64 -1.81
C ILE A 2 -17.14 40.55 -1.05
N MET A 3 -17.86 39.69 -1.76
CA MET A 3 -18.46 38.49 -1.15
C MET A 3 -17.40 37.40 -1.05
N ARG A 4 -17.03 37.05 0.18
CA ARG A 4 -16.13 35.96 0.54
C ARG A 4 -16.94 34.68 0.78
N ASN A 5 -16.46 33.59 0.17
CA ASN A 5 -16.35 32.23 0.69
C ASN A 5 -17.36 31.74 1.73
N SER A 6 -18.21 30.81 1.30
CA SER A 6 -18.84 29.82 2.17
C SER A 6 -18.90 28.47 1.43
N ALA A 7 -17.77 27.77 1.44
CA ALA A 7 -17.67 26.33 1.23
C ALA A 7 -16.49 25.82 2.08
N LYS A 8 -16.67 25.83 3.39
CA LYS A 8 -15.77 25.14 4.34
C LYS A 8 -16.63 24.14 5.10
N PHE A 9 -16.07 22.96 5.33
CA PHE A 9 -16.59 21.82 6.08
C PHE A 9 -17.47 20.84 5.31
N GLY A 10 -16.84 19.85 4.69
CA GLY A 10 -17.53 18.68 4.17
C GLY A 10 -16.62 17.59 3.60
N PHE A 11 -15.45 17.31 4.21
CA PHE A 11 -14.58 16.22 3.72
C PHE A 11 -13.80 15.47 4.82
N VAL A 12 -14.30 15.45 6.06
CA VAL A 12 -13.73 14.63 7.15
C VAL A 12 -14.34 13.22 7.16
N LEU A 13 -14.40 12.57 6.00
CA LEU A 13 -14.92 11.19 5.86
C LEU A 13 -14.03 10.31 4.96
N ILE A 14 -12.73 10.60 4.88
CA ILE A 14 -11.75 9.75 4.16
C ILE A 14 -11.03 8.78 5.13
N LEU A 15 -11.14 9.01 6.44
CA LEU A 15 -10.22 8.47 7.45
C LEU A 15 -10.47 7.01 7.92
N VAL A 16 -11.40 6.26 7.34
CA VAL A 16 -11.74 4.90 7.84
C VAL A 16 -11.77 3.83 6.75
N LEU A 17 -11.78 4.18 5.47
CA LEU A 17 -11.94 3.20 4.38
C LEU A 17 -10.61 2.63 3.85
N GLY A 18 -9.48 3.32 4.04
CA GLY A 18 -8.16 2.81 3.61
C GLY A 18 -7.70 1.55 4.35
N LEU A 19 -8.15 1.33 5.59
CA LEU A 19 -7.87 0.11 6.34
C LEU A 19 -8.59 -1.13 5.78
N ALA A 20 -9.70 -0.95 5.05
CA ALA A 20 -10.46 -2.08 4.50
C ALA A 20 -9.83 -2.65 3.22
N ALA A 21 -9.00 -1.86 2.52
CA ALA A 21 -8.36 -2.31 1.29
C ALA A 21 -7.21 -3.30 1.53
N CYS A 22 -6.55 -3.22 2.69
CA CYS A 22 -5.35 -4.02 2.99
C CYS A 22 -5.27 -4.57 4.42
N GLY A 23 -6.38 -4.55 5.16
CA GLY A 23 -6.43 -5.01 6.56
C GLY A 23 -7.83 -5.31 7.07
N GLY A 24 -8.81 -5.51 6.18
CA GLY A 24 -10.13 -5.98 6.57
C GLY A 24 -10.15 -7.50 6.61
N ALA A 25 -10.01 -8.07 7.80
CA ALA A 25 -10.22 -9.50 8.12
C ALA A 25 -11.67 -9.99 7.85
N GLY A 26 -12.27 -9.65 6.70
CA GLY A 26 -13.70 -9.81 6.46
C GLY A 26 -14.15 -10.10 5.03
N MET A 27 -13.29 -10.07 4.00
CA MET A 27 -13.75 -10.34 2.61
C MET A 27 -13.03 -11.44 1.83
N VAL A 28 -11.99 -12.09 2.37
CA VAL A 28 -11.42 -13.33 1.79
C VAL A 28 -11.91 -14.61 2.49
N GLY A 29 -12.73 -14.48 3.55
CA GLY A 29 -13.30 -15.61 4.30
C GLY A 29 -14.40 -16.40 3.57
N GLY A 30 -14.80 -16.00 2.36
CA GLY A 30 -15.93 -16.58 1.62
C GLY A 30 -15.56 -17.49 0.45
N MET A 31 -14.31 -17.51 -0.02
CA MET A 31 -13.93 -18.29 -1.22
C MET A 31 -12.69 -19.20 -1.06
N LEU A 32 -12.01 -19.20 0.09
CA LEU A 32 -10.87 -20.10 0.38
C LEU A 32 -11.25 -21.37 1.14
N GLN A 33 -12.51 -21.82 1.09
CA GLN A 33 -12.93 -23.01 1.85
C GLN A 33 -12.78 -24.35 1.11
N ASN A 34 -12.20 -24.41 -0.08
CA ASN A 34 -11.96 -25.72 -0.71
C ASN A 34 -10.87 -25.82 -1.80
N ALA A 35 -9.94 -24.87 -1.92
CA ALA A 35 -8.84 -25.03 -2.85
C ALA A 35 -7.74 -25.85 -2.17
N GLY A 36 -7.61 -27.12 -2.55
CA GLY A 36 -6.39 -27.88 -2.26
C GLY A 36 -5.16 -27.11 -2.77
N LEU A 37 -4.01 -27.38 -2.17
CA LEU A 37 -2.71 -26.81 -2.54
C LEU A 37 -2.57 -26.67 -4.07
N THR A 38 -2.44 -25.42 -4.56
CA THR A 38 -2.36 -25.12 -5.99
C THR A 38 -0.89 -25.08 -6.42
N SER A 39 -0.44 -26.10 -7.15
CA SER A 39 0.96 -26.24 -7.58
C SER A 39 1.47 -25.17 -8.56
N GLY A 40 0.57 -24.31 -9.08
CA GLY A 40 0.91 -23.21 -9.98
C GLY A 40 0.86 -21.81 -9.35
N GLY A 41 0.39 -21.69 -8.10
CA GLY A 41 0.05 -20.40 -7.50
C GLY A 41 -1.17 -19.73 -8.17
N GLU A 42 -1.87 -18.89 -7.43
CA GLU A 42 -2.85 -17.95 -7.97
C GLU A 42 -2.25 -16.54 -7.88
N GLU A 43 -2.10 -15.88 -9.04
CA GLU A 43 -1.58 -14.52 -9.13
C GLU A 43 -2.65 -13.50 -8.74
N HIS A 44 -2.28 -12.57 -7.88
CA HIS A 44 -3.07 -11.44 -7.45
C HIS A 44 -2.32 -10.14 -7.76
N SER A 45 -3.06 -9.03 -7.86
CA SER A 45 -2.48 -7.70 -8.08
C SER A 45 -3.12 -6.64 -7.20
N ILE A 46 -2.29 -5.84 -6.57
CA ILE A 46 -2.68 -4.67 -5.79
C ILE A 46 -2.54 -3.43 -6.66
N THR A 47 -3.65 -2.77 -6.96
CA THR A 47 -3.69 -1.62 -7.87
C THR A 47 -4.07 -0.35 -7.14
N MET A 48 -3.87 0.81 -7.79
CA MET A 48 -4.36 2.09 -7.26
C MET A 48 -5.87 2.08 -7.01
N GLU A 49 -6.64 1.35 -7.83
CA GLU A 49 -8.08 1.24 -7.67
C GLU A 49 -8.46 0.45 -6.42
N SER A 50 -7.77 -0.67 -6.13
CA SER A 50 -8.07 -1.46 -4.94
C SER A 50 -7.63 -0.77 -3.65
N MET A 51 -6.49 -0.05 -3.67
CA MET A 51 -5.98 0.66 -2.50
C MET A 51 -6.74 1.97 -2.20
N PHE A 52 -7.09 2.73 -3.25
CA PHE A 52 -7.67 4.07 -3.12
C PHE A 52 -8.98 4.19 -3.91
N PRO A 53 -10.02 3.41 -3.54
CA PRO A 53 -11.29 3.42 -4.27
C PRO A 53 -12.02 4.76 -4.19
N SER A 54 -11.68 5.60 -3.21
CA SER A 54 -12.24 6.95 -3.04
C SER A 54 -11.63 8.00 -3.97
N LEU A 55 -10.45 7.75 -4.54
CA LEU A 55 -9.84 8.63 -5.54
C LEU A 55 -10.47 8.35 -6.90
N ASP A 56 -10.73 9.38 -7.70
CA ASP A 56 -11.19 9.18 -9.07
C ASP A 56 -10.06 8.65 -9.98
N GLN A 57 -10.40 8.24 -11.21
CA GLN A 57 -9.43 7.67 -12.15
C GLN A 57 -8.27 8.63 -12.47
N THR A 58 -8.54 9.94 -12.56
CA THR A 58 -7.51 10.94 -12.89
C THR A 58 -6.55 11.10 -11.72
N GLN A 59 -7.09 11.20 -10.49
CA GLN A 59 -6.31 11.26 -9.27
C GLN A 59 -5.45 10.01 -9.08
N ARG A 60 -6.04 8.82 -9.28
CA ARG A 60 -5.32 7.54 -9.23
C ARG A 60 -4.17 7.51 -10.23
N ALA A 61 -4.43 7.83 -11.50
CA ALA A 61 -3.40 7.85 -12.54
C ALA A 61 -2.28 8.86 -12.25
N SER A 62 -2.62 10.02 -11.67
CA SER A 62 -1.64 11.07 -11.34
C SER A 62 -0.68 10.72 -10.20
N LEU A 63 -1.10 9.82 -9.30
CA LEU A 63 -0.32 9.37 -8.15
C LEU A 63 0.24 7.96 -8.32
N ASP A 64 -0.11 7.26 -9.41
CA ASP A 64 0.27 5.86 -9.65
C ASP A 64 1.78 5.71 -9.86
N PRO A 65 2.51 5.10 -8.92
CA PRO A 65 3.94 4.86 -9.10
C PRO A 65 4.24 3.62 -9.95
N PHE A 66 3.23 2.79 -10.27
CA PHE A 66 3.37 1.51 -10.95
C PHE A 66 3.06 1.59 -12.46
N GLY A 67 2.56 2.75 -12.93
CA GLY A 67 2.05 2.94 -14.30
C GLY A 67 0.66 2.33 -14.51
N GLU A 68 0.00 2.64 -15.64
CA GLU A 68 -1.44 2.41 -15.90
C GLU A 68 -1.98 0.97 -15.76
N SER A 69 -1.17 -0.06 -15.46
CA SER A 69 -1.68 -1.44 -15.49
C SER A 69 -0.99 -2.52 -14.67
N THR A 70 0.12 -2.28 -13.94
CA THR A 70 0.88 -3.41 -13.35
C THR A 70 0.75 -3.61 -11.85
N GLY A 71 0.40 -2.58 -11.06
CA GLY A 71 0.24 -2.73 -9.61
C GLY A 71 1.42 -3.44 -8.93
N VAL A 72 1.17 -4.04 -7.76
CA VAL A 72 2.09 -4.97 -7.11
C VAL A 72 1.51 -6.37 -7.21
N THR A 73 2.16 -7.26 -7.95
CA THR A 73 1.72 -8.65 -8.10
C THR A 73 2.30 -9.56 -7.03
N TYR A 74 1.56 -10.59 -6.63
CA TYR A 74 2.01 -11.64 -5.72
C TYR A 74 1.25 -12.93 -5.96
N ASN A 75 1.81 -14.06 -5.53
CA ASN A 75 1.15 -15.36 -5.66
C ASN A 75 0.65 -15.88 -4.32
N THR A 76 -0.46 -16.61 -4.36
CA THR A 76 -0.98 -17.39 -3.23
C THR A 76 -0.98 -18.87 -3.57
N TYR A 77 -0.76 -19.73 -2.58
CA TYR A 77 -0.58 -21.17 -2.78
C TYR A 77 -1.53 -22.04 -1.94
N GLY A 78 -2.54 -21.42 -1.31
CA GLY A 78 -3.50 -22.10 -0.43
C GLY A 78 -2.94 -22.42 0.96
N VAL A 79 -1.88 -21.72 1.36
CA VAL A 79 -1.22 -21.86 2.66
C VAL A 79 -1.50 -20.59 3.45
N SER A 80 -2.56 -20.63 4.27
CA SER A 80 -3.14 -19.44 4.92
C SER A 80 -2.13 -18.50 5.57
N ASP A 81 -1.17 -19.01 6.34
CA ASP A 81 -0.18 -18.17 7.04
C ASP A 81 0.80 -17.50 6.06
N VAL A 82 1.20 -18.21 4.99
CA VAL A 82 2.07 -17.67 3.94
C VAL A 82 1.31 -16.65 3.10
N ASP A 83 0.12 -17.00 2.63
CA ASP A 83 -0.70 -16.16 1.76
C ASP A 83 -1.07 -14.85 2.46
N THR A 84 -1.49 -14.92 3.74
CA THR A 84 -1.81 -13.73 4.55
C THR A 84 -0.59 -12.82 4.72
N PHE A 85 0.58 -13.40 4.96
CA PHE A 85 1.82 -12.63 5.10
C PHE A 85 2.22 -11.95 3.79
N VAL A 86 2.20 -12.70 2.68
CA VAL A 86 2.58 -12.19 1.34
C VAL A 86 1.66 -11.06 0.90
N GLU A 87 0.34 -11.22 1.09
CA GLU A 87 -0.65 -10.19 0.81
C GLU A 87 -0.40 -8.93 1.66
N SER A 88 -0.24 -9.11 2.97
CA SER A 88 0.00 -7.99 3.91
C SER A 88 1.29 -7.23 3.57
N ALA A 89 2.36 -7.96 3.27
CA ALA A 89 3.65 -7.38 2.90
C ALA A 89 3.58 -6.64 1.56
N SER A 90 2.92 -7.22 0.58
CA SER A 90 2.74 -6.62 -0.75
C SER A 90 1.90 -5.35 -0.68
N CYS A 91 0.85 -5.34 0.14
CA CYS A 91 0.07 -4.11 0.30
C CYS A 91 0.80 -3.05 1.12
N PHE A 92 1.53 -3.45 2.16
CA PHE A 92 2.36 -2.50 2.91
C PHE A 92 3.32 -1.77 1.96
N TYR A 93 4.00 -2.53 1.10
CA TYR A 93 4.88 -1.98 0.08
C TYR A 93 4.16 -1.07 -0.89
N ALA A 94 3.03 -1.52 -1.46
CA ALA A 94 2.26 -0.73 -2.41
C ALA A 94 1.86 0.64 -1.83
N ASN A 95 1.37 0.66 -0.58
CA ASN A 95 1.02 1.89 0.13
C ASN A 95 2.23 2.81 0.34
N VAL A 96 3.38 2.27 0.76
CA VAL A 96 4.59 3.09 0.95
C VAL A 96 5.09 3.68 -0.37
N THR A 97 5.05 2.93 -1.46
CA THR A 97 5.41 3.43 -2.80
C THR A 97 4.47 4.55 -3.26
N VAL A 98 3.16 4.43 -2.99
CA VAL A 98 2.20 5.51 -3.29
C VAL A 98 2.48 6.73 -2.42
N MET A 99 2.81 6.52 -1.14
CA MET A 99 3.19 7.62 -0.24
C MET A 99 4.43 8.36 -0.75
N GLN A 100 5.42 7.65 -1.30
CA GLN A 100 6.58 8.26 -1.95
C GLN A 100 6.15 9.14 -3.14
N SER A 101 5.29 8.61 -4.01
CA SER A 101 4.72 9.35 -5.16
C SER A 101 4.01 10.64 -4.72
N VAL A 102 3.17 10.54 -3.69
CA VAL A 102 2.50 11.69 -3.07
C VAL A 102 3.50 12.74 -2.58
N VAL A 103 4.55 12.33 -1.86
CA VAL A 103 5.57 13.25 -1.35
C VAL A 103 6.30 13.94 -2.49
N THR A 104 6.71 13.20 -3.52
CA THR A 104 7.36 13.77 -4.72
C THR A 104 6.45 14.76 -5.45
N ALA A 105 5.16 14.44 -5.57
CA ALA A 105 4.19 15.31 -6.20
C ALA A 105 3.99 16.62 -5.41
N VAL A 106 3.84 16.53 -4.08
CA VAL A 106 3.71 17.70 -3.20
C VAL A 106 4.97 18.58 -3.25
N ASP A 107 6.16 17.97 -3.16
CA ASP A 107 7.43 18.70 -3.25
C ASP A 107 7.57 19.45 -4.58
N SER A 108 7.18 18.80 -5.69
CA SER A 108 7.18 19.42 -7.02
C SER A 108 6.21 20.60 -7.10
N MET A 109 5.01 20.49 -6.53
CA MET A 109 4.04 21.60 -6.49
C MET A 109 4.50 22.78 -5.61
N VAL A 110 5.25 22.50 -4.55
CA VAL A 110 5.78 23.54 -3.66
C VAL A 110 6.98 24.27 -4.29
N THR A 111 7.84 23.53 -4.99
CA THR A 111 9.07 24.07 -5.60
C THR A 111 8.82 24.72 -6.96
N ASP A 112 7.83 24.24 -7.72
CA ASP A 112 7.40 24.80 -9.00
C ASP A 112 5.91 25.16 -8.97
N PRO A 113 5.56 26.46 -8.85
CA PRO A 113 4.17 26.91 -8.86
C PRO A 113 3.40 26.64 -10.16
N GLN A 114 4.08 26.27 -11.26
CA GLN A 114 3.44 25.88 -12.51
C GLN A 114 3.12 24.37 -12.55
N PHE A 115 3.78 23.57 -11.71
CA PHE A 115 3.53 22.15 -11.61
C PHE A 115 2.20 21.89 -10.91
N ASN A 116 1.33 21.13 -11.55
CA ASN A 116 0.02 20.74 -11.04
C ASN A 116 -0.19 19.24 -11.22
N VAL A 117 -0.78 18.62 -10.20
CA VAL A 117 -1.15 17.20 -10.23
C VAL A 117 -2.59 17.09 -10.69
N ALA A 118 -2.82 16.34 -11.77
CA ALA A 118 -4.16 16.21 -12.36
C ALA A 118 -5.16 15.62 -11.35
N GLY A 119 -6.36 16.19 -11.29
CA GLY A 119 -7.40 15.76 -10.35
C GLY A 119 -7.25 16.31 -8.93
N PHE A 120 -6.21 17.09 -8.63
CA PHE A 120 -6.02 17.75 -7.34
C PHE A 120 -6.06 19.27 -7.49
N ASN A 121 -6.60 19.96 -6.49
CA ASN A 121 -6.76 21.42 -6.52
C ASN A 121 -5.51 22.15 -6.04
N ASP A 122 -4.77 21.53 -5.13
CA ASP A 122 -3.59 22.11 -4.49
C ASP A 122 -2.73 21.02 -3.81
N ALA A 123 -1.51 21.40 -3.41
CA ALA A 123 -0.56 20.53 -2.73
C ALA A 123 -1.10 19.97 -1.39
N ARG A 124 -2.04 20.68 -0.75
CA ARG A 124 -2.66 20.23 0.50
C ARG A 124 -3.56 19.01 0.25
N SER A 125 -4.38 19.05 -0.80
CA SER A 125 -5.26 17.94 -1.17
C SER A 125 -4.48 16.67 -1.53
N VAL A 126 -3.29 16.81 -2.13
CA VAL A 126 -2.37 15.68 -2.39
C VAL A 126 -1.75 15.18 -1.08
N LEU A 127 -1.30 16.08 -0.20
CA LEU A 127 -0.69 15.73 1.08
C LEU A 127 -1.65 14.98 2.02
N GLU A 128 -2.94 15.31 2.00
CA GLU A 128 -3.99 14.62 2.78
C GLU A 128 -4.07 13.11 2.45
N VAL A 129 -3.77 12.72 1.19
CA VAL A 129 -3.65 11.30 0.80
C VAL A 129 -2.47 10.63 1.53
N GLY A 130 -1.31 11.28 1.52
CA GLY A 130 -0.08 10.75 2.16
C GLY A 130 -0.22 10.61 3.68
N GLN A 131 -0.90 11.55 4.34
CA GLN A 131 -1.20 11.46 5.77
C GLN A 131 -2.17 10.32 6.09
N GLY A 132 -3.17 10.10 5.23
CA GLY A 132 -4.07 8.96 5.34
C GLY A 132 -3.32 7.62 5.27
N ILE A 133 -2.37 7.50 4.33
CA ILE A 133 -1.51 6.32 4.21
C ILE A 133 -0.67 6.16 5.48
N GLN A 134 0.07 7.18 5.90
CA GLN A 134 0.94 7.11 7.08
C GLN A 134 0.19 6.67 8.35
N GLY A 135 -1.03 7.17 8.55
CA GLY A 135 -1.88 6.76 9.68
C GLY A 135 -2.39 5.32 9.61
N SER A 136 -2.38 4.71 8.42
CA SER A 136 -2.81 3.34 8.17
C SER A 136 -1.68 2.31 8.14
N LEU A 137 -0.42 2.76 8.02
CA LEU A 137 0.73 1.86 7.99
C LEU A 137 0.94 1.25 9.39
N GLY A 138 0.91 -0.09 9.43
CA GLY A 138 1.26 -0.87 10.63
C GLY A 138 2.77 -0.89 10.91
N ASP A 139 3.18 -1.73 11.86
CA ASP A 139 4.60 -1.89 12.18
C ASP A 139 5.29 -2.86 11.20
N ALA A 140 6.04 -2.30 10.26
CA ALA A 140 6.86 -3.06 9.31
C ALA A 140 7.81 -4.04 10.01
N SER A 141 8.33 -3.70 11.20
CA SER A 141 9.27 -4.56 11.94
C SER A 141 8.58 -5.81 12.46
N ALA A 142 7.31 -5.68 12.86
CA ALA A 142 6.48 -6.81 13.27
C ALA A 142 6.20 -7.74 12.08
N LEU A 143 5.87 -7.18 10.90
CA LEU A 143 5.69 -7.95 9.67
C LEU A 143 6.99 -8.69 9.26
N ILE A 144 8.14 -8.01 9.28
CA ILE A 144 9.44 -8.65 8.97
C ILE A 144 9.73 -9.81 9.93
N SER A 145 9.50 -9.60 11.24
CA SER A 145 9.69 -10.64 12.24
C SER A 145 8.77 -11.85 12.00
N SER A 146 7.51 -11.59 11.61
CA SER A 146 6.55 -12.63 11.22
C SER A 146 7.03 -13.40 9.99
N GLY A 147 7.47 -12.72 8.93
CA GLY A 147 7.99 -13.36 7.72
C GLY A 147 9.23 -14.22 7.96
N GLN A 148 10.16 -13.77 8.79
CA GLN A 148 11.34 -14.58 9.18
C GLN A 148 10.95 -15.86 9.92
N SER A 149 9.94 -15.77 10.80
CA SER A 149 9.36 -16.95 11.47
C SER A 149 8.72 -17.90 10.46
N ILE A 150 7.97 -17.37 9.48
CA ILE A 150 7.35 -18.17 8.42
C ILE A 150 8.43 -18.91 7.62
N VAL A 151 9.45 -18.23 7.08
CA VAL A 151 10.54 -18.85 6.31
C VAL A 151 11.16 -20.05 7.05
N THR A 152 11.43 -19.88 8.34
CA THR A 152 12.02 -20.94 9.18
C THR A 152 11.10 -22.16 9.31
N ASN A 153 9.78 -21.95 9.25
CA ASN A 153 8.76 -22.97 9.42
C ASN A 153 8.18 -23.52 8.09
N ILE A 154 8.55 -22.97 6.92
CA ILE A 154 8.03 -23.41 5.61
C ILE A 154 8.10 -24.93 5.42
N PRO A 155 9.21 -25.64 5.73
CA PRO A 155 9.26 -27.09 5.56
C PRO A 155 8.20 -27.84 6.37
N SER A 156 7.85 -27.34 7.55
CA SER A 156 6.80 -27.90 8.40
C SER A 156 5.40 -27.52 7.90
N ILE A 157 5.23 -26.29 7.43
CA ILE A 157 3.97 -25.77 6.87
C ILE A 157 3.60 -26.51 5.58
N ALA A 158 4.59 -26.80 4.73
CA ALA A 158 4.43 -27.50 3.46
C ALA A 158 4.57 -29.04 3.59
N ALA A 159 4.45 -29.62 4.78
CA ALA A 159 4.64 -31.06 4.99
C ALA A 159 3.69 -31.93 4.14
N GLY A 160 2.54 -31.39 3.73
CA GLY A 160 1.60 -32.06 2.82
C GLY A 160 1.98 -32.03 1.33
N ASP A 161 2.88 -31.11 0.92
CA ASP A 161 3.42 -31.03 -0.44
C ASP A 161 4.83 -30.40 -0.43
N PRO A 162 5.88 -31.22 -0.26
CA PRO A 162 7.27 -30.73 -0.22
C PRO A 162 7.73 -30.03 -1.50
N LEU A 163 7.04 -30.23 -2.64
CA LEU A 163 7.38 -29.56 -3.89
C LEU A 163 7.02 -28.07 -3.86
N LEU A 164 6.17 -27.63 -2.93
CA LEU A 164 5.83 -26.22 -2.73
C LEU A 164 6.88 -25.45 -1.92
N VAL A 165 7.75 -26.13 -1.18
CA VAL A 165 8.75 -25.47 -0.31
C VAL A 165 9.55 -24.39 -1.04
N PRO A 166 10.10 -24.61 -2.26
CA PRO A 166 10.81 -23.58 -2.99
C PRO A 166 9.94 -22.38 -3.35
N ALA A 167 8.72 -22.61 -3.85
CA ALA A 167 7.81 -21.56 -4.27
C ALA A 167 7.33 -20.68 -3.09
N LEU A 168 6.95 -21.31 -1.98
CA LEU A 168 6.59 -20.60 -0.75
C LEU A 168 7.79 -19.80 -0.20
N THR A 169 9.00 -20.37 -0.27
CA THR A 169 10.20 -19.69 0.21
C THR A 169 10.51 -18.45 -0.62
N ASP A 170 10.43 -18.57 -1.94
CA ASP A 170 10.67 -17.46 -2.87
C ASP A 170 9.66 -16.33 -2.67
N GLU A 171 8.37 -16.66 -2.53
CA GLU A 171 7.31 -15.66 -2.34
C GLU A 171 7.46 -14.93 -1.00
N VAL A 172 7.72 -15.66 0.09
CA VAL A 172 7.95 -15.06 1.42
C VAL A 172 9.22 -14.22 1.44
N GLN A 173 10.30 -14.64 0.78
CA GLN A 173 11.53 -13.86 0.66
C GLN A 173 11.33 -12.58 -0.16
N THR A 174 10.57 -12.66 -1.25
CA THR A 174 10.17 -11.49 -2.05
C THR A 174 9.36 -10.50 -1.22
N ALA A 175 8.37 -10.99 -0.47
CA ALA A 175 7.58 -10.20 0.47
C ALA A 175 8.44 -9.55 1.57
N LEU A 176 9.43 -10.27 2.12
CA LEU A 176 10.41 -9.70 3.06
C LEU A 176 11.28 -8.61 2.41
N GLY A 177 11.72 -8.80 1.16
CA GLY A 177 12.45 -7.79 0.39
C GLY A 177 11.63 -6.49 0.28
N ARG A 178 10.37 -6.60 -0.14
CA ARG A 178 9.40 -5.49 -0.21
C ARG A 178 9.25 -4.76 1.13
N LEU A 179 9.16 -5.49 2.25
CA LEU A 179 9.06 -4.89 3.58
C LEU A 179 10.34 -4.12 3.97
N ASN A 180 11.52 -4.66 3.66
CA ASN A 180 12.80 -3.98 3.93
C ASN A 180 12.92 -2.69 3.12
N ASP A 181 12.60 -2.74 1.82
CA ASP A 181 12.59 -1.55 0.95
C ASP A 181 11.60 -0.50 1.49
N SER A 182 10.44 -0.94 1.95
CA SER A 182 9.43 -0.07 2.56
C SER A 182 9.91 0.60 3.83
N GLN A 183 10.66 -0.11 4.69
CA GLN A 183 11.26 0.50 5.87
C GLN A 183 12.28 1.58 5.52
N GLU A 184 13.10 1.34 4.49
CA GLU A 184 14.07 2.32 4.02
C GLU A 184 13.37 3.55 3.45
N MET A 185 12.36 3.37 2.60
CA MET A 185 11.53 4.45 2.08
C MET A 185 10.89 5.25 3.22
N LEU A 186 10.28 4.60 4.21
CA LEU A 186 9.63 5.28 5.34
C LEU A 186 10.60 6.12 6.18
N ARG A 187 11.84 5.66 6.39
CA ARG A 187 12.88 6.43 7.07
C ARG A 187 13.21 7.73 6.34
N SER A 188 13.16 7.71 5.01
CA SER A 188 13.39 8.90 4.17
C SER A 188 12.17 9.83 4.10
N LEU A 189 10.96 9.28 4.08
CA LEU A 189 9.72 10.02 3.85
C LEU A 189 9.20 10.74 5.09
N GLY A 190 9.40 10.20 6.29
CA GLY A 190 8.90 10.80 7.54
C GLY A 190 9.33 12.27 7.72
N PRO A 191 10.64 12.59 7.66
CA PRO A 191 11.11 13.97 7.73
C PRO A 191 10.60 14.86 6.59
N GLN A 192 10.45 14.30 5.37
CA GLN A 192 9.96 15.04 4.20
C GLN A 192 8.49 15.42 4.36
N LEU A 193 7.64 14.50 4.83
CA LEU A 193 6.23 14.77 5.10
C LEU A 193 6.05 15.88 6.15
N MET A 194 6.82 15.84 7.24
CA MET A 194 6.76 16.89 8.27
C MET A 194 7.20 18.26 7.72
N ASN A 195 8.27 18.28 6.91
CA ASN A 195 8.75 19.50 6.28
C ASN A 195 7.72 20.07 5.29
N LEU A 196 7.19 19.24 4.39
CA LEU A 196 6.18 19.65 3.40
C LEU A 196 4.88 20.10 4.06
N ALA A 197 4.42 19.41 5.10
CA ALA A 197 3.25 19.84 5.87
C ALA A 197 3.43 21.25 6.45
N SER A 198 4.64 21.58 6.94
CA SER A 198 4.93 22.93 7.41
C SER A 198 4.94 23.97 6.28
N GLN A 199 5.42 23.62 5.10
CA GLN A 199 5.50 24.55 3.95
C GLN A 199 4.12 24.81 3.33
N VAL A 200 3.25 23.80 3.27
CA VAL A 200 1.92 23.91 2.68
C VAL A 200 0.91 24.61 3.62
N THR A 201 1.20 24.67 4.92
CA THR A 201 0.29 25.28 5.93
C THR A 201 0.60 26.74 6.28
N ASN A 202 1.79 27.24 5.93
CA ASN A 202 2.23 28.62 6.16
C ASN A 202 2.02 29.50 4.92
#